data_AF-A0A497RIW8-F1
#
_entry.id   AF-A0A497RIW8-F1
#
_cell.length_a   1.000
_cell.length_b   1.000
_cell.length_c   1.000
_cell.angle_alpha   90.00
_cell.angle_beta   90.00
_cell.angle_gamma   90.00
#
_symmetry.space_group_name_H-M   'P 1'
#
loop_
_entity.id
_entity.type
_entity.pdbx_description
1 polymer ?
#
loop_
_entity_poly.entity_id
_entity_poly.type
_entity_poly.pdbx_seq_one_letter_code
_entity_poly.pdbx_strand_id
1 'polypeptide(L)'
;MEPVTEELIIELESYGYPLIRAQKKSMDRLILDIIKSREPRLLYSLPVILRNISAEQLDLKNLEKISEQEEIDKKIIQELLYLCLLTYDLYNIQPIWRRKLRDHLKEVIDSKELSELREKFFSSSDVEIKNRDFYIRINAGSFKDNFFNYLLMDEKRKRKKLSERIGLSLELKTQSQLSKLFSEKQKEIIMKKLMGEKLTKTEREYFSRTIKPKLEAILNPEIQRIGALLI
;
A
#
# COMPACT_ATOMS: atom_id res chain seq x y z
N MET A 1 -22.67 0.71 -8.99
CA MET A 1 -22.15 -0.39 -9.83
C MET A 1 -22.00 -1.57 -8.91
N GLU A 2 -22.78 -2.62 -9.16
CA GLU A 2 -22.62 -3.88 -8.44
C GLU A 2 -21.29 -4.54 -8.88
N PRO A 3 -20.56 -5.18 -7.94
CA PRO A 3 -19.34 -5.90 -8.28
C PRO A 3 -19.68 -7.06 -9.21
N VAL A 4 -18.84 -7.25 -10.24
CA VAL A 4 -18.91 -8.43 -11.12
C VAL A 4 -18.71 -9.69 -10.27
N THR A 5 -19.64 -10.64 -10.35
CA THR A 5 -19.61 -11.88 -9.58
C THR A 5 -18.56 -12.85 -10.15
N GLU A 6 -17.95 -13.69 -9.30
CA GLU A 6 -17.03 -14.74 -9.74
C GLU A 6 -17.68 -15.71 -10.73
N GLU A 7 -18.99 -15.92 -10.60
CA GLU A 7 -19.81 -16.77 -11.47
C GLU A 7 -19.82 -16.25 -12.93
N LEU A 8 -20.04 -14.95 -13.13
CA LEU A 8 -20.02 -14.33 -14.46
C LEU A 8 -18.63 -14.42 -15.09
N ILE A 9 -17.57 -14.30 -14.30
CA ILE A 9 -16.18 -14.40 -14.77
C ILE A 9 -15.86 -15.84 -15.23
N ILE A 10 -16.38 -16.86 -14.53
CA ILE A 10 -16.24 -18.27 -14.93
C ILE A 10 -17.03 -18.55 -16.21
N GLU A 11 -18.24 -18.04 -16.32
CA GLU A 11 -19.07 -18.19 -17.51
C GLU A 11 -18.39 -17.57 -18.74
N LEU A 12 -17.86 -16.35 -18.63
CA LEU A 12 -17.15 -15.67 -19.72
C LEU A 12 -15.91 -16.43 -20.22
N GLU A 13 -15.14 -17.06 -19.32
CA GLU A 13 -14.01 -17.92 -19.73
C GLU A 13 -14.47 -19.16 -20.51
N SER A 14 -15.61 -19.75 -20.14
CA SER A 14 -16.17 -20.91 -20.86
C SER A 14 -16.57 -20.57 -22.30
N TYR A 15 -16.89 -19.30 -22.57
CA TYR A 15 -17.15 -18.78 -23.92
C TYR A 15 -15.89 -18.26 -24.64
N GLY A 16 -14.70 -18.57 -24.11
CA GLY A 16 -13.44 -18.22 -24.76
C GLY A 16 -12.99 -16.78 -24.56
N TYR A 17 -13.53 -16.08 -23.55
CA TYR A 17 -13.04 -14.76 -23.17
C TYR A 17 -11.82 -14.91 -22.25
N PRO A 18 -10.59 -14.61 -22.70
CA PRO A 18 -9.39 -14.82 -21.91
C PRO A 18 -9.30 -13.73 -20.83
N LEU A 19 -9.82 -14.02 -19.64
CA LEU A 19 -9.66 -13.16 -18.49
C LEU A 19 -8.30 -13.46 -17.84
N ILE A 20 -7.45 -12.44 -17.67
CA ILE A 20 -6.18 -12.59 -16.95
C ILE A 20 -6.49 -12.81 -15.47
N ARG A 21 -6.63 -14.08 -15.07
CA ARG A 21 -6.67 -14.45 -13.66
C ARG A 21 -5.24 -14.58 -13.15
N ALA A 22 -4.88 -13.77 -12.16
CA ALA A 22 -3.80 -14.16 -11.27
C ALA A 22 -4.29 -15.41 -10.51
N GLN A 23 -3.81 -16.60 -10.87
CA GLN A 23 -4.04 -17.78 -10.04
C GLN A 23 -3.53 -17.47 -8.63
N LYS A 24 -4.43 -17.57 -7.65
CA LYS A 24 -4.11 -17.34 -6.25
C LYS A 24 -3.27 -18.52 -5.75
N LYS A 25 -1.98 -18.53 -6.09
CA LYS A 25 -1.02 -19.48 -5.53
C LYS A 25 -0.99 -19.31 -4.01
N SER A 26 -0.79 -20.42 -3.29
CA SER A 26 -0.51 -20.36 -1.85
C SER A 26 0.71 -19.48 -1.59
N MET A 27 0.66 -18.66 -0.53
CA MET A 27 1.71 -17.70 -0.20
C MET A 27 3.09 -18.37 -0.08
N ASP A 28 3.16 -19.55 0.53
CA ASP A 28 4.40 -20.30 0.69
C ASP A 28 5.06 -20.62 -0.66
N ARG A 29 4.25 -21.06 -1.64
CA ARG A 29 4.73 -21.31 -3.01
C ARG A 29 5.22 -20.04 -3.70
N LEU A 30 4.57 -18.90 -3.48
CA LEU A 30 5.04 -17.63 -4.04
C LEU A 30 6.41 -17.24 -3.47
N ILE A 31 6.62 -17.41 -2.16
CA ILE A 31 7.92 -17.16 -1.53
C ILE A 31 8.97 -18.08 -2.15
N LEU A 32 8.70 -19.37 -2.27
CA LEU A 32 9.64 -20.34 -2.85
C LEU A 32 9.95 -20.03 -4.31
N ASP A 33 8.94 -19.70 -5.13
CA ASP A 33 9.12 -19.29 -6.53
C ASP A 33 10.05 -18.06 -6.64
N ILE A 34 9.88 -17.06 -5.76
CA ILE A 34 10.74 -15.89 -5.70
C ILE A 34 12.19 -16.28 -5.35
N ILE A 35 12.37 -17.14 -4.36
CA ILE A 35 13.71 -17.60 -3.93
C ILE A 35 14.39 -18.37 -5.06
N LYS A 36 13.69 -19.33 -5.68
CA LYS A 36 14.18 -20.12 -6.82
C LYS A 36 14.56 -19.28 -8.02
N SER A 37 13.84 -18.19 -8.28
CA SER A 37 14.13 -17.31 -9.40
C SER A 37 15.53 -16.71 -9.33
N ARG A 38 16.09 -16.56 -8.11
CA ARG A 38 17.35 -15.86 -7.81
C ARG A 38 17.39 -14.44 -8.35
N GLU A 39 16.24 -13.87 -8.72
CA GLU A 39 16.16 -12.56 -9.34
C GLU A 39 16.21 -11.49 -8.22
N PRO A 40 17.18 -10.56 -8.24
CA PRO A 40 17.36 -9.60 -7.15
C PRO A 40 16.15 -8.71 -6.87
N ARG A 41 15.44 -8.20 -7.88
CA ARG A 41 14.27 -7.33 -7.71
C ARG A 41 13.12 -8.07 -7.03
N LEU A 42 12.90 -9.34 -7.37
CA LEU A 42 11.91 -10.21 -6.74
C LEU A 42 12.30 -10.49 -5.29
N LEU A 43 13.58 -10.81 -5.02
CA LEU A 43 14.08 -11.00 -3.66
C LEU A 43 13.92 -9.74 -2.81
N TYR A 44 14.20 -8.56 -3.38
CA TYR A 44 14.07 -7.27 -2.67
C TYR A 44 12.62 -6.90 -2.39
N SER A 45 11.67 -7.52 -3.10
CA SER A 45 10.24 -7.35 -2.86
C SER A 45 9.70 -8.19 -1.69
N LEU A 46 10.45 -9.16 -1.18
CA LEU A 46 9.98 -10.04 -0.09
C LEU A 46 9.49 -9.29 1.16
N PRO A 47 10.18 -8.26 1.69
CA PRO A 47 9.66 -7.49 2.82
C PRO A 47 8.35 -6.76 2.50
N VAL A 48 8.16 -6.35 1.24
CA VAL A 48 6.91 -5.73 0.80
C VAL A 48 5.78 -6.75 0.79
N ILE A 49 6.03 -7.93 0.20
CA ILE A 49 5.01 -8.98 0.08
C ILE A 49 4.62 -9.46 1.48
N LEU A 50 5.59 -9.80 2.32
CA LEU A 50 5.36 -10.28 3.68
C LEU A 50 4.60 -9.24 4.51
N ARG A 51 4.91 -7.94 4.41
CA ARG A 51 4.16 -6.90 5.16
C ARG A 51 2.65 -6.94 4.88
N ASN A 52 2.24 -7.36 3.69
CA ASN A 52 0.84 -7.31 3.24
C ASN A 52 0.04 -8.60 3.48
N ILE A 53 0.64 -9.63 4.10
CA ILE A 53 -0.07 -10.87 4.41
C ILE A 53 -0.69 -10.82 5.82
N SER A 54 -1.80 -11.55 6.01
CA SER A 54 -2.40 -11.76 7.32
C SER A 54 -1.58 -12.73 8.18
N ALA A 55 -1.89 -12.80 9.49
CA ALA A 55 -1.20 -13.71 10.40
C ALA A 55 -1.42 -15.19 10.04
N GLU A 56 -2.58 -15.53 9.48
CA GLU A 56 -2.92 -16.90 9.07
C GLU A 56 -2.23 -17.33 7.77
N GLN A 57 -1.76 -16.37 6.97
CA GLN A 57 -1.14 -16.64 5.67
C GLN A 57 0.36 -16.96 5.75
N LEU A 58 0.99 -16.77 6.92
CA LEU A 58 2.40 -17.11 7.14
C LEU A 58 2.52 -18.38 8.00
N ASP A 59 2.66 -19.53 7.33
CA ASP A 59 2.96 -20.80 7.97
C ASP A 59 4.41 -21.20 7.72
N LEU A 60 5.28 -20.85 8.66
CA LEU A 60 6.71 -21.11 8.59
C LEU A 60 7.05 -22.61 8.54
N LYS A 61 6.28 -23.44 9.24
CA LYS A 61 6.51 -24.89 9.25
C LYS A 61 6.15 -25.50 7.90
N ASN A 62 5.05 -25.03 7.30
CA ASN A 62 4.68 -25.47 5.96
C ASN A 62 5.66 -24.97 4.90
N LEU A 63 6.13 -23.73 5.00
CA LEU A 63 7.13 -23.16 4.10
C LEU A 63 8.44 -23.98 4.11
N GLU A 64 8.96 -24.31 5.29
CA GLU A 64 10.15 -25.17 5.44
C GLU A 64 9.90 -26.60 4.94
N LYS A 65 8.71 -27.15 5.17
CA LYS A 65 8.35 -28.47 4.66
C LYS A 65 8.31 -28.52 3.14
N ILE A 66 7.70 -27.53 2.49
CA ILE A 66 7.62 -27.47 1.02
C ILE A 66 9.00 -27.14 0.45
N SER A 67 9.84 -26.38 1.14
CA SER A 67 11.20 -26.11 0.68
C SER A 67 12.05 -27.38 0.61
N GLU A 68 11.92 -28.28 1.59
CA GLU A 68 12.59 -29.58 1.57
C GLU A 68 12.14 -30.45 0.38
N GLN A 69 10.84 -30.42 0.04
CA GLN A 69 10.32 -31.12 -1.15
C GLN A 69 10.83 -30.55 -2.47
N GLU A 70 11.19 -29.26 -2.45
CA GLU A 70 11.63 -28.51 -3.62
C GLU A 70 13.16 -28.32 -3.68
N GLU A 71 13.90 -29.08 -2.86
CA GLU A 71 15.36 -29.07 -2.78
C GLU A 71 15.95 -27.68 -2.46
N ILE A 72 15.18 -26.82 -1.80
CA ILE A 72 15.65 -25.55 -1.25
C ILE A 72 15.97 -25.74 0.23
N ASP A 73 17.21 -25.43 0.59
CA ASP A 73 17.64 -25.45 1.98
C ASP A 73 16.87 -24.41 2.81
N LYS A 74 16.27 -24.89 3.89
CA LYS A 74 15.58 -24.08 4.89
C LYS A 74 16.44 -22.93 5.44
N LYS A 75 17.77 -23.10 5.54
CA LYS A 75 18.67 -22.04 5.99
C LYS A 75 18.58 -20.80 5.11
N ILE A 76 18.42 -20.97 3.78
CA ILE A 76 18.28 -19.86 2.83
C ILE A 76 17.01 -19.07 3.13
N ILE A 77 15.91 -19.78 3.36
CA ILE A 77 14.62 -19.17 3.67
C ILE A 77 14.73 -18.42 5.00
N GLN A 78 15.29 -19.05 6.03
CA GLN A 78 15.41 -18.47 7.36
C GLN A 78 16.28 -17.21 7.35
N GLU A 79 17.42 -17.21 6.66
CA GLU A 79 18.28 -16.03 6.51
C GLU A 79 17.56 -14.90 5.76
N LEU A 80 16.86 -15.20 4.66
CA LEU A 80 16.06 -14.21 3.92
C LEU A 80 14.93 -13.61 4.76
N LEU A 81 14.21 -14.45 5.50
CA LEU A 81 13.16 -14.00 6.42
C LEU A 81 13.74 -13.14 7.55
N TYR A 82 14.95 -13.46 8.02
CA TYR A 82 15.65 -12.63 8.99
C TYR A 82 16.05 -11.27 8.41
N LEU A 83 16.52 -11.19 7.16
CA LEU A 83 16.76 -9.90 6.49
C LEU A 83 15.48 -9.07 6.36
N CYS A 84 14.34 -9.72 6.11
CA CYS A 84 13.03 -9.06 6.13
C CYS A 84 12.73 -8.49 7.52
N LEU A 85 12.97 -9.27 8.60
CA LEU A 85 12.84 -8.78 9.98
C LEU A 85 13.72 -7.57 10.26
N LEU A 86 15.00 -7.62 9.88
CA LEU A 86 15.93 -6.51 10.07
C LEU A 86 15.49 -5.24 9.34
N THR A 87 14.85 -5.42 8.17
CA THR A 87 14.26 -4.30 7.41
C THR A 87 13.10 -3.68 8.18
N TYR A 88 12.21 -4.47 8.79
CA TYR A 88 11.16 -3.93 9.64
C TYR A 88 11.68 -3.30 10.93
N ASP A 89 12.77 -3.82 11.49
CA ASP A 89 13.46 -3.24 12.64
C ASP A 89 14.02 -1.85 12.28
N LEU A 90 14.67 -1.73 11.12
CA LEU A 90 15.23 -0.47 10.61
C LEU A 90 14.16 0.63 10.45
N TYR A 91 12.99 0.28 9.92
CA TYR A 91 11.90 1.25 9.67
C TYR A 91 10.80 1.24 10.74
N ASN A 92 11.04 0.60 11.89
CA ASN A 92 10.10 0.47 13.01
C ASN A 92 8.68 -0.02 12.60
N ILE A 93 8.60 -0.96 11.67
CA ILE A 93 7.34 -1.56 11.21
C ILE A 93 7.01 -2.78 12.06
N GLN A 94 5.80 -2.92 12.57
CA GLN A 94 5.40 -4.04 13.43
C GLN A 94 4.32 -4.91 12.77
N PRO A 95 4.67 -5.80 11.80
CA PRO A 95 3.71 -6.76 11.27
C PRO A 95 3.16 -7.66 12.37
N ILE A 96 1.90 -8.08 12.26
CA ILE A 96 1.20 -8.89 13.28
C ILE A 96 1.94 -10.21 13.55
N TRP A 97 2.52 -10.82 12.51
CA TRP A 97 3.28 -12.07 12.58
C TRP A 97 4.75 -11.89 13.00
N ARG A 98 5.24 -10.66 13.21
CA ARG A 98 6.66 -10.37 13.49
C ARG A 98 7.19 -11.11 14.71
N ARG A 99 6.41 -11.14 15.80
CA ARG A 99 6.80 -11.82 17.04
C ARG A 99 6.99 -13.33 16.81
N LYS A 100 5.97 -13.97 16.20
CA LYS A 100 6.00 -15.39 15.84
C LYS A 100 7.21 -15.73 14.96
N LEU A 101 7.50 -14.92 13.95
CA LEU A 101 8.66 -15.14 13.08
C LEU A 101 9.98 -14.97 13.84
N ARG A 102 10.10 -13.93 14.68
CA ARG A 102 11.30 -13.68 15.47
C ARG A 102 11.59 -14.82 16.44
N ASP A 103 10.57 -15.33 17.11
CA ASP A 103 10.70 -16.41 18.08
C ASP A 103 11.11 -17.71 17.36
N HIS A 104 10.45 -18.06 16.24
CA HIS A 104 10.84 -19.20 15.39
C HIS A 104 12.30 -19.12 14.91
N LEU A 105 12.74 -17.95 14.39
CA LEU A 105 14.11 -17.80 13.89
C LEU A 105 15.18 -17.91 14.98
N LYS A 106 14.87 -17.50 16.22
CA LYS A 106 15.77 -17.69 17.37
C LYS A 106 15.86 -19.14 17.84
N GLU A 107 14.84 -19.94 17.58
CA GLU A 107 14.84 -21.38 17.90
C GLU A 107 15.68 -22.17 16.88
N VAL A 108 15.73 -21.73 15.61
CA VAL A 108 16.33 -22.51 14.52
C VAL A 108 17.68 -21.99 14.01
N ILE A 109 18.04 -20.72 14.24
CA ILE A 109 19.35 -20.16 13.87
C ILE A 109 20.15 -19.80 15.12
N ASP A 110 21.45 -20.11 15.11
CA ASP A 110 22.37 -19.75 16.18
C ASP A 110 22.47 -18.21 16.36
N SER A 111 22.54 -17.78 17.62
CA SER A 111 22.59 -16.36 17.98
C SER A 111 23.78 -15.60 17.40
N LYS A 112 24.92 -16.25 17.23
CA LYS A 112 26.12 -15.66 16.63
C LYS A 112 25.90 -15.46 15.13
N GLU A 113 25.33 -16.44 14.44
CA GLU A 113 24.98 -16.32 13.02
C GLU A 113 24.00 -15.17 12.77
N LEU A 114 22.97 -15.03 13.62
CA LEU A 114 22.02 -13.91 13.55
C LEU A 114 22.70 -12.54 13.78
N SER A 115 23.72 -12.49 14.64
CA SER A 115 24.49 -11.26 14.90
C SER A 115 25.37 -10.89 13.71
N GLU A 116 26.11 -11.85 13.15
CA GLU A 116 26.96 -11.63 11.98
C GLU A 116 26.14 -11.20 10.75
N LEU A 117 24.99 -11.83 10.53
CA LEU A 117 24.08 -11.47 9.44
C LEU A 117 23.51 -10.06 9.62
N ARG A 118 23.19 -9.70 10.86
CA ARG A 118 22.74 -8.36 11.24
C ARG A 118 23.80 -7.31 10.94
N GLU A 119 25.05 -7.54 11.36
CA GLU A 119 26.15 -6.61 11.12
C GLU A 119 26.37 -6.37 9.63
N LYS A 120 26.44 -7.45 8.82
CA LYS A 120 26.60 -7.38 7.36
C LYS A 120 25.46 -6.59 6.69
N PHE A 121 24.22 -6.78 7.14
CA PHE A 121 23.07 -6.08 6.58
C PHE A 121 23.11 -4.56 6.88
N PHE A 122 23.51 -4.18 8.09
CA PHE A 122 23.59 -2.77 8.49
C PHE A 122 24.82 -2.05 7.95
N SER A 123 25.95 -2.74 7.73
CA SER A 123 27.15 -2.19 7.11
C SER A 123 26.99 -1.88 5.61
N SER A 124 25.80 -2.10 5.04
CA SER A 124 25.50 -1.94 3.60
C SER A 124 26.42 -2.76 2.69
N SER A 125 27.04 -3.79 3.25
CA SER A 125 27.81 -4.78 2.52
C SER A 125 26.87 -5.73 1.77
N ASP A 126 27.39 -6.44 0.79
CA ASP A 126 26.62 -7.51 0.19
C ASP A 126 26.49 -8.67 1.19
N VAL A 127 25.26 -9.17 1.30
CA VAL A 127 24.94 -10.34 2.10
C VAL A 127 24.92 -11.54 1.17
N GLU A 128 25.82 -12.48 1.43
CA GLU A 128 25.95 -13.71 0.68
C GLU A 128 25.28 -14.86 1.46
N ILE A 129 24.24 -15.45 0.85
CA ILE A 129 23.54 -16.61 1.37
C ILE A 129 23.97 -17.80 0.51
N LYS A 130 24.69 -18.75 1.09
CA LYS A 130 25.31 -19.88 0.37
C LYS A 130 24.85 -21.23 0.92
N ASN A 131 24.59 -22.15 0.01
CA ASN A 131 24.60 -23.60 0.23
C ASN A 131 25.31 -24.30 -0.95
N ARG A 132 25.61 -25.59 -0.82
CA ARG A 132 26.37 -26.44 -1.77
C ARG A 132 26.07 -26.12 -3.24
N ASP A 133 24.80 -26.02 -3.63
CA ASP A 133 24.39 -25.79 -5.03
C ASP A 133 23.59 -24.49 -5.25
N PHE A 134 23.50 -23.65 -4.21
CA PHE A 134 22.62 -22.49 -4.21
C PHE A 134 23.31 -21.26 -3.65
N TYR A 135 23.30 -20.18 -4.42
CA TYR A 135 23.95 -18.94 -4.07
C TYR A 135 23.07 -17.73 -4.37
N ILE A 136 22.85 -16.89 -3.36
CA ILE A 136 22.23 -15.56 -3.51
C ILE A 136 23.19 -14.52 -2.97
N ARG A 137 23.38 -13.45 -3.74
CA ARG A 137 24.01 -12.21 -3.28
C ARG A 137 22.94 -11.12 -3.20
N ILE A 138 22.75 -10.57 -2.00
CA ILE A 138 21.84 -9.46 -1.75
C ILE A 138 22.65 -8.20 -1.50
N ASN A 139 22.42 -7.17 -2.31
CA ASN A 139 22.92 -5.85 -1.97
C ASN A 139 22.05 -5.25 -0.87
N ALA A 140 22.58 -5.16 0.35
CA ALA A 140 21.80 -4.71 1.50
C ALA A 140 21.26 -3.29 1.31
N GLY A 141 22.01 -2.38 0.68
CA GLY A 141 21.55 -1.04 0.33
C GLY A 141 20.28 -1.07 -0.53
N SER A 142 20.34 -1.78 -1.66
CA SER A 142 19.22 -1.93 -2.59
C SER A 142 18.01 -2.61 -1.95
N PHE A 143 18.23 -3.59 -1.08
CA PHE A 143 17.17 -4.27 -0.32
C PHE A 143 16.41 -3.29 0.60
N LYS A 144 17.16 -2.46 1.35
CA LYS A 144 16.62 -1.41 2.23
C LYS A 144 15.87 -0.34 1.42
N ASP A 145 16.50 0.15 0.36
CA ASP A 145 15.96 1.22 -0.49
C ASP A 145 14.69 0.79 -1.23
N ASN A 146 14.61 -0.47 -1.69
CA ASN A 146 13.41 -0.99 -2.33
C ASN A 146 12.20 -0.92 -1.38
N PHE A 147 12.40 -1.40 -0.15
CA PHE A 147 11.34 -1.37 0.86
C PHE A 147 10.99 0.07 1.28
N PHE A 148 11.99 0.94 1.48
CA PHE A 148 11.75 2.34 1.80
C PHE A 148 10.96 3.08 0.72
N ASN A 149 11.32 2.90 -0.55
CA ASN A 149 10.59 3.47 -1.68
C ASN A 149 9.15 2.97 -1.72
N TYR A 150 8.93 1.69 -1.43
CA TYR A 150 7.57 1.15 -1.31
C TYR A 150 6.79 1.82 -0.16
N LEU A 151 7.38 2.00 1.02
CA LEU A 151 6.72 2.70 2.14
C LEU A 151 6.36 4.14 1.77
N LEU A 152 7.27 4.88 1.13
CA LEU A 152 7.01 6.23 0.64
C LEU A 152 5.86 6.27 -0.37
N MET A 153 5.80 5.29 -1.29
CA MET A 153 4.70 5.19 -2.25
C MET A 153 3.38 4.80 -1.59
N ASP A 154 3.39 3.90 -0.62
CA ASP A 154 2.21 3.48 0.15
C ASP A 154 1.64 4.66 0.96
N GLU A 155 2.50 5.46 1.61
CA GLU A 155 2.08 6.69 2.26
C GLU A 155 1.48 7.71 1.29
N LYS A 156 2.13 7.94 0.14
CA LYS A 156 1.58 8.83 -0.90
C LYS A 156 0.22 8.36 -1.39
N ARG A 157 0.04 7.05 -1.60
CA ARG A 157 -1.25 6.45 -1.99
C ARG A 157 -2.30 6.62 -0.89
N LYS A 158 -1.94 6.42 0.38
CA LYS A 158 -2.84 6.61 1.53
C LYS A 158 -3.24 8.07 1.70
N ARG A 159 -2.29 9.01 1.59
CA ARG A 159 -2.56 10.45 1.62
C ARG A 159 -3.46 10.86 0.46
N LYS A 160 -3.21 10.35 -0.75
CA LYS A 160 -4.08 10.59 -1.92
C LYS A 160 -5.49 10.05 -1.71
N LYS A 161 -5.62 8.80 -1.23
CA LYS A 161 -6.93 8.21 -0.90
C LYS A 161 -7.64 8.95 0.23
N LEU A 162 -6.89 9.44 1.22
CA LEU A 162 -7.44 10.24 2.31
C LEU A 162 -7.89 11.62 1.81
N SER A 163 -7.11 12.30 0.96
CA SER A 163 -7.52 13.56 0.33
C SER A 163 -8.71 13.37 -0.61
N GLU A 164 -8.80 12.24 -1.33
CA GLU A 164 -9.96 11.87 -2.14
C GLU A 164 -11.18 11.59 -1.25
N ARG A 165 -11.04 10.87 -0.14
CA ARG A 165 -12.14 10.61 0.81
C ARG A 165 -12.60 11.85 1.56
N ILE A 166 -11.67 12.72 1.95
CA ILE A 166 -11.96 14.02 2.55
C ILE A 166 -12.62 14.91 1.49
N GLY A 167 -12.13 14.90 0.25
CA GLY A 167 -12.74 15.55 -0.91
C GLY A 167 -14.17 15.08 -1.16
N LEU A 168 -14.42 13.77 -1.26
CA LEU A 168 -15.76 13.18 -1.40
C LEU A 168 -16.67 13.47 -0.21
N SER A 169 -16.15 13.39 1.02
CA SER A 169 -16.92 13.65 2.25
C SER A 169 -17.32 15.13 2.36
N LEU A 170 -16.39 16.04 2.01
CA LEU A 170 -16.66 17.45 1.86
C LEU A 170 -17.64 17.68 0.70
N GLU A 171 -17.46 17.07 -0.46
CA GLU A 171 -18.37 17.19 -1.61
C GLU A 171 -19.79 16.75 -1.24
N LEU A 172 -19.99 15.66 -0.52
CA LEU A 172 -21.32 15.18 -0.14
C LEU A 172 -22.03 16.10 0.88
N LYS A 173 -21.32 16.53 1.94
CA LYS A 173 -21.90 17.46 2.93
C LYS A 173 -22.09 18.86 2.34
N THR A 174 -21.11 19.33 1.57
CA THR A 174 -21.10 20.65 0.93
C THR A 174 -22.13 20.72 -0.20
N GLN A 175 -22.33 19.67 -1.01
CA GLN A 175 -23.39 19.66 -2.03
C GLN A 175 -24.78 19.80 -1.41
N SER A 176 -25.05 19.10 -0.29
CA SER A 176 -26.35 19.22 0.39
C SER A 176 -26.63 20.63 0.94
N GLN A 177 -25.59 21.32 1.44
CA GLN A 177 -25.69 22.66 2.00
C GLN A 177 -25.65 23.76 0.93
N LEU A 178 -24.79 23.62 -0.09
CA LEU A 178 -24.74 24.53 -1.23
C LEU A 178 -26.06 24.53 -2.00
N SER A 179 -26.74 23.39 -2.10
CA SER A 179 -28.05 23.30 -2.76
C SER A 179 -29.13 24.16 -2.08
N LYS A 180 -28.91 24.58 -0.81
CA LYS A 180 -29.81 25.50 -0.10
C LYS A 180 -29.54 26.97 -0.40
N LEU A 181 -28.35 27.32 -0.90
CA LEU A 181 -27.87 28.70 -1.05
C LEU A 181 -27.61 29.10 -2.51
N PHE A 182 -27.35 28.12 -3.36
CA PHE A 182 -26.89 28.29 -4.73
C PHE A 182 -27.66 27.38 -5.68
N SER A 183 -28.03 27.92 -6.84
CA SER A 183 -28.65 27.13 -7.93
C SER A 183 -27.65 26.15 -8.54
N GLU A 184 -28.12 25.14 -9.27
CA GLU A 184 -27.26 24.16 -9.96
C GLU A 184 -26.15 24.82 -10.80
N LYS A 185 -26.50 25.88 -11.54
CA LYS A 185 -25.52 26.60 -12.35
C LYS A 185 -24.50 27.37 -11.51
N GLN A 186 -24.91 27.90 -10.36
CA GLN A 186 -24.00 28.56 -9.42
C GLN A 186 -23.05 27.54 -8.77
N LYS A 187 -23.56 26.36 -8.40
CA LYS A 187 -22.75 25.25 -7.87
C LYS A 187 -21.70 24.79 -8.87
N GLU A 188 -22.07 24.59 -10.13
CA GLU A 188 -21.14 24.22 -11.20
C GLU A 188 -19.97 25.22 -11.29
N ILE A 189 -20.26 26.52 -11.31
CA ILE A 189 -19.24 27.57 -11.43
C ILE A 189 -18.35 27.65 -10.17
N ILE A 190 -18.92 27.42 -8.97
CA ILE A 190 -18.16 27.34 -7.71
C ILE A 190 -17.20 26.14 -7.74
N MET A 191 -17.68 24.97 -8.17
CA MET A 191 -16.85 23.75 -8.25
C MET A 191 -15.72 23.91 -9.26
N LYS A 192 -15.99 24.45 -10.46
CA LYS A 192 -14.95 24.78 -11.45
C LYS A 192 -13.86 25.66 -10.84
N LYS A 193 -14.24 26.66 -10.05
CA LYS A 193 -13.28 27.58 -9.43
C LYS A 193 -12.48 26.94 -8.28
N LEU A 194 -13.10 26.04 -7.50
CA LEU A 194 -12.41 25.25 -6.46
C LEU A 194 -11.41 24.25 -7.05
N MET A 195 -11.75 23.63 -8.18
CA MET A 195 -10.90 22.67 -8.90
C MET A 195 -9.80 23.34 -9.74
N GLY A 196 -9.74 24.68 -9.76
CA GLY A 196 -8.74 25.45 -10.51
C GLY A 196 -8.99 25.47 -12.03
N GLU A 197 -10.20 25.12 -12.48
CA GLU A 197 -10.57 25.13 -13.90
C GLU A 197 -10.74 26.57 -14.43
N LYS A 198 -10.50 26.75 -15.73
CA LYS A 198 -10.67 28.05 -16.39
C LYS A 198 -12.14 28.35 -16.62
N LEU A 199 -12.65 29.38 -15.95
CA LEU A 199 -13.97 29.94 -16.23
C LEU A 199 -13.98 30.68 -17.57
N THR A 200 -15.06 30.51 -18.33
CA THR A 200 -15.37 31.31 -19.53
C THR A 200 -15.61 32.78 -19.18
N LYS A 201 -15.60 33.69 -20.17
CA LYS A 201 -15.85 35.12 -19.96
C LYS A 201 -17.17 35.36 -19.22
N THR A 202 -18.24 34.70 -19.66
CA THR A 202 -19.58 34.81 -19.08
C THR A 202 -19.64 34.22 -17.66
N GLU A 203 -18.99 33.09 -17.41
CA GLU A 203 -18.94 32.49 -16.06
C GLU A 203 -18.13 33.35 -15.08
N ARG A 204 -17.07 34.04 -15.53
CA ARG A 204 -16.32 34.98 -14.68
C ARG A 204 -17.15 36.20 -14.29
N GLU A 205 -17.92 36.74 -15.24
CA GLU A 205 -18.82 37.86 -14.99
C GLU A 205 -19.94 37.44 -14.03
N TYR A 206 -20.57 36.29 -14.30
CA TYR A 206 -21.61 35.72 -13.45
C TYR A 206 -21.09 35.40 -12.03
N PHE A 207 -19.87 34.86 -11.94
CA PHE A 207 -19.21 34.64 -10.66
C PHE A 207 -19.04 35.96 -9.90
N SER A 208 -18.51 37.00 -10.56
CA SER A 208 -18.20 38.28 -9.93
C SER A 208 -19.44 39.04 -9.48
N ARG A 209 -20.52 39.01 -10.27
CA ARG A 209 -21.75 39.75 -9.98
C ARG A 209 -22.70 39.04 -9.03
N THR A 210 -22.75 37.71 -9.06
CA THR A 210 -23.83 36.96 -8.41
C THR A 210 -23.31 36.01 -7.32
N ILE A 211 -22.21 35.30 -7.58
CA ILE A 211 -21.72 34.25 -6.68
C ILE A 211 -20.81 34.84 -5.60
N LYS A 212 -19.89 35.74 -5.99
CA LYS A 212 -18.91 36.36 -5.10
C LYS A 212 -19.56 37.15 -3.95
N PRO A 213 -20.57 38.02 -4.17
CA PRO A 213 -21.21 38.74 -3.08
C PRO A 213 -21.92 37.81 -2.07
N LYS A 214 -22.52 36.70 -2.53
CA LYS A 214 -23.14 35.70 -1.65
C LYS A 214 -22.09 34.99 -0.78
N LEU A 215 -20.95 34.62 -1.35
CA LEU A 215 -19.85 34.00 -0.61
C LEU A 215 -19.25 34.99 0.42
N GLU A 216 -19.11 36.26 0.05
CA GLU A 216 -18.66 37.32 0.97
C GLU A 216 -19.64 37.51 2.14
N ALA A 217 -20.95 37.45 1.90
CA ALA A 217 -21.96 37.50 2.95
C ALA A 217 -21.90 36.28 3.89
N ILE A 218 -21.68 35.07 3.35
CA ILE A 218 -21.52 33.85 4.18
C ILE A 218 -20.27 33.94 5.06
N LEU A 219 -19.20 34.58 4.57
CA LEU A 219 -17.94 34.76 5.31
C LEU A 219 -18.00 35.91 6.32
N ASN A 220 -19.06 36.72 6.32
CA ASN A 220 -19.19 37.86 7.24
C ASN A 220 -19.42 37.34 8.68
N PRO A 221 -18.51 37.64 9.65
CA PRO A 221 -18.63 37.14 11.01
C PRO A 221 -19.90 37.59 11.75
N GLU A 222 -20.42 38.78 11.44
CA GLU A 222 -21.67 39.28 12.05
C GLU A 222 -22.89 38.52 11.53
N ILE A 223 -22.94 38.21 10.24
CA ILE A 223 -24.01 37.36 9.67
C ILE A 223 -23.96 35.95 10.26
N GLN A 224 -22.77 35.39 10.45
CA GLN A 224 -22.59 34.08 11.10
C GLN A 224 -23.06 34.10 12.57
N ARG A 225 -22.75 35.15 13.32
CA ARG A 225 -23.23 35.35 14.70
C ARG A 225 -24.74 35.46 14.76
N ILE A 226 -25.35 36.24 13.87
CA ILE A 226 -26.82 36.36 13.78
C ILE A 226 -27.44 34.99 13.49
N GLY A 227 -26.90 34.24 12.52
CA GLY A 227 -27.38 32.89 12.21
C GLY A 227 -27.29 31.94 13.42
N ALA A 228 -26.20 31.99 14.18
CA ALA A 228 -26.02 31.16 15.38
C ALA A 228 -26.93 31.54 16.55
N LEU A 229 -27.45 32.76 16.60
CA LEU A 229 -28.42 33.20 17.60
C LEU A 229 -29.86 32.82 17.26
N LEU A 230 -30.15 32.56 15.99
CA LEU A 230 -31.49 32.31 15.47
C LEU A 230 -31.81 30.82 15.28
N ILE A 231 -30.84 29.94 15.49
CA ILE A 231 -30.94 28.48 15.37
C ILE A 231 -30.64 27.86 16.73
#